data_AF-A0A392S463-F1
#
_entry.id   AF-A0A392S463-F1
#
_cell.length_a   1.000
_cell.length_b   1.000
_cell.length_c   1.000
_cell.angle_alpha   90.00
_cell.angle_beta   90.00
_cell.angle_gamma   90.00
#
_symmetry.space_group_name_H-M   'P 1'
#
loop_
_entity.id
_entity.type
_entity.pdbx_description
1 polymer ?
#
loop_
_entity_poly.entity_id
_entity_poly.type
_entity_poly.pdbx_seq_one_letter_code
_entity_poly.pdbx_strand_id
1 'polypeptide(L)' 'MLNVQYRMHPSISLFPCKEFYDGKLSDALVVRKKSYNKLFLEGKMYSSYSFINITKGKEKLGDGQSLKNMVE' A
#
# COMPACT_ATOMS: atom_id res chain seq x y z
N MET A 1 12.34 -2.67 21.59
CA MET A 1 11.72 -2.17 20.36
C MET A 1 10.43 -2.92 20.11
N LEU A 2 9.32 -2.25 19.81
CA LEU A 2 8.09 -2.92 19.39
C LEU A 2 8.24 -3.34 17.92
N ASN A 3 8.22 -4.63 17.64
CA ASN A 3 8.54 -5.19 16.33
C ASN A 3 7.41 -6.08 15.76
N VAL A 4 6.18 -5.92 16.27
CA VAL A 4 4.99 -6.61 15.77
C VAL A 4 3.98 -5.56 15.30
N GLN A 5 3.55 -5.64 14.04
CA GLN A 5 2.51 -4.78 13.48
C GLN A 5 1.16 -5.53 13.45
N TYR A 6 0.08 -4.80 13.76
CA TYR A 6 -1.27 -5.35 13.93
C TYR A 6 -2.30 -4.75 12.95
N ARG A 7 -1.86 -3.96 11.96
CA ARG A 7 -2.76 -3.14 11.12
C ARG A 7 -2.79 -3.54 9.65
N MET A 8 -1.66 -3.86 9.04
CA MET A 8 -1.51 -4.01 7.60
C MET A 8 -1.56 -5.48 7.19
N HIS A 9 -2.14 -5.77 6.01
CA HIS A 9 -1.98 -7.08 5.37
C HIS A 9 -0.48 -7.34 5.06
N PRO A 10 0.04 -8.58 5.14
CA PRO A 10 1.47 -8.88 4.92
C PRO A 10 2.06 -8.33 3.61
N SER A 11 1.28 -8.28 2.53
CA SER A 11 1.75 -7.69 1.25
C SER A 11 1.97 -6.18 1.32
N ILE A 12 1.26 -5.47 2.20
CA ILE A 12 1.39 -4.03 2.41
C ILE A 12 2.57 -3.75 3.36
N SER A 13 2.73 -4.53 4.43
CA SER A 13 3.82 -4.34 5.41
C SER A 13 5.19 -4.73 4.88
N LEU A 14 5.25 -5.54 3.82
CA LEU A 14 6.49 -6.08 3.26
C LEU A 14 7.53 -4.99 2.89
N PHE A 15 7.11 -3.98 2.14
CA PHE A 15 8.03 -2.91 1.69
C PHE A 15 8.50 -2.04 2.86
N PRO A 16 7.63 -1.46 3.72
CA PRO A 16 8.09 -0.68 4.86
C PRO A 16 8.98 -1.48 5.82
N CYS A 17 8.66 -2.77 6.06
CA CYS A 17 9.47 -3.66 6.89
C CYS A 17 10.91 -3.77 6.36
N LYS A 18 11.07 -3.98 5.05
CA LYS A 18 12.37 -4.10 4.42
C LYS A 18 13.13 -2.77 4.39
N GLU A 19 12.49 -1.68 3.97
CA GLU A 19 13.17 -0.41 3.71
C GLU A 19 13.47 0.42 4.96
N PHE A 20 12.64 0.30 6.01
CA PHE A 20 12.75 1.19 7.19
C PHE A 20 13.02 0.45 8.50
N TYR A 21 12.93 -0.90 8.52
CA TYR A 21 13.07 -1.70 9.75
C TYR A 21 14.04 -2.88 9.61
N ASP A 22 14.93 -2.88 8.61
CA ASP A 22 15.90 -3.97 8.35
C ASP A 22 15.27 -5.38 8.23
N GLY A 23 14.01 -5.47 7.84
CA GLY A 23 13.29 -6.75 7.83
C GLY A 23 12.90 -7.29 9.22
N LYS A 24 13.04 -6.49 10.28
CA LYS A 24 12.80 -6.91 11.68
C LYS A 24 11.36 -6.72 12.16
N LEU A 25 10.49 -6.13 11.34
CA LEU A 25 9.06 -5.95 11.66
C LEU A 25 8.27 -7.21 11.27
N SER A 26 7.54 -7.78 12.23
CA SER A 26 6.74 -8.99 12.06
C SER A 26 5.25 -8.70 12.03
N ASP A 27 4.49 -9.56 11.35
CA ASP A 27 3.04 -9.43 11.24
C ASP A 27 2.32 -10.27 12.30
N ALA A 28 1.43 -9.67 13.06
CA ALA A 28 0.57 -10.39 13.99
C ALA A 28 -0.37 -11.37 13.27
N LEU A 29 -0.72 -12.48 13.93
CA LEU A 29 -1.66 -13.48 13.36
C LEU A 29 -3.02 -12.89 12.96
N VAL A 30 -3.46 -11.81 13.64
CA VAL A 30 -4.73 -11.14 13.34
C VAL A 30 -4.78 -10.60 11.92
N VAL A 31 -3.66 -10.10 11.38
CA VAL A 31 -3.62 -9.51 10.03
C VAL A 31 -3.56 -10.53 8.91
N ARG A 32 -3.42 -11.82 9.25
CA ARG A 32 -3.43 -12.96 8.31
C ARG A 32 -4.81 -13.61 8.19
N LYS A 33 -5.80 -13.14 8.97
CA LYS A 33 -7.17 -13.64 8.90
C LYS A 33 -7.79 -13.34 7.53
N LYS A 34 -8.72 -14.18 7.08
CA LYS A 34 -9.45 -14.00 5.80
C LYS A 34 -10.13 -12.63 5.68
N SER A 35 -10.48 -11.98 6.79
CA SER A 35 -11.03 -10.63 6.82
C SER A 35 -10.10 -9.54 6.24
N TYR A 36 -8.79 -9.81 6.13
CA TYR A 36 -7.80 -8.93 5.50
C TYR A 36 -7.62 -9.21 4.00
N ASN A 37 -8.19 -10.32 3.47
CA ASN A 37 -8.12 -10.71 2.06
C ASN A 37 -9.35 -10.21 1.28
N LYS A 38 -9.81 -9.00 1.57
CA LYS A 38 -10.96 -8.42 0.87
C LYS A 38 -10.52 -7.98 -0.52
N LEU A 39 -11.13 -8.56 -1.55
CA LEU A 39 -10.97 -8.16 -2.94
C LEU A 39 -12.23 -7.41 -3.36
N PHE A 40 -12.09 -6.11 -3.60
CA PHE A 40 -13.21 -5.23 -4.00
C PHE A 40 -13.28 -5.01 -5.50
N LEU A 41 -12.16 -5.22 -6.20
CA LEU A 41 -12.04 -5.00 -7.63
C LEU A 41 -11.74 -6.33 -8.31
N GLU A 42 -12.39 -6.57 -9.44
CA GLU A 42 -12.16 -7.76 -10.25
C GLU A 42 -10.89 -7.60 -11.10
N GLY A 43 -10.05 -8.64 -11.10
CA GLY A 43 -8.84 -8.68 -11.93
C GLY A 43 -7.59 -9.02 -11.12
N LYS A 44 -6.69 -9.79 -11.73
CA LYS A 44 -5.46 -10.29 -11.08
C LYS A 44 -4.52 -9.17 -10.61
N MET A 45 -4.64 -7.98 -11.18
CA MET A 45 -3.81 -6.83 -10.81
C MET A 45 -4.26 -6.15 -9.52
N TYR A 46 -5.46 -6.42 -9.01
CA TYR A 46 -5.99 -5.79 -7.81
C TYR A 46 -5.84 -6.72 -6.60
N SER A 47 -4.63 -6.76 -6.05
CA SER A 47 -4.35 -7.45 -4.78
C SER A 47 -4.39 -6.47 -3.60
N SER A 48 -4.21 -6.97 -2.37
CA SER A 48 -4.10 -6.14 -1.16
C SER A 48 -3.03 -5.04 -1.25
N TYR A 49 -2.03 -5.17 -2.12
CA TYR A 49 -1.13 -4.08 -2.52
C TYR A 49 -0.82 -4.18 -4.01
N SER A 50 -0.99 -3.09 -4.75
CA SER A 50 -0.78 -3.06 -6.20
C SER A 50 -0.26 -1.69 -6.61
N PHE A 51 0.67 -1.64 -7.57
CA PHE A 51 1.14 -0.38 -8.15
C PHE A 51 0.56 -0.22 -9.55
N ILE A 52 -0.24 0.84 -9.75
CA ILE A 52 -0.86 1.15 -11.04
C ILE A 52 -0.05 2.27 -11.69
N ASN A 53 0.76 1.92 -12.67
CA ASN A 53 1.60 2.90 -13.38
C ASN A 53 0.79 3.65 -14.46
N ILE A 54 0.55 4.94 -14.26
CA ILE A 54 -0.19 5.79 -15.22
C ILE A 54 0.81 6.55 -16.11
N THR A 55 1.09 6.01 -17.29
CA THR A 55 2.11 6.57 -18.22
C THR A 55 1.81 7.97 -18.75
N LYS A 56 0.55 8.40 -18.74
CA LYS A 56 0.10 9.71 -19.25
C LYS A 56 -0.26 10.70 -18.16
N GLY A 57 -0.01 10.37 -16.89
CA GLY A 57 -0.22 11.28 -15.76
C GLY A 57 0.71 12.49 -15.89
N LYS A 58 0.15 13.70 -15.78
CA LYS A 58 0.91 14.94 -15.77
C LYS A 58 0.38 15.85 -14.69
N GLU A 59 1.27 16.30 -13.82
CA GLU A 59 0.95 17.27 -12.78
C GLU A 59 0.68 18.65 -13.39
N LYS A 60 -0.26 19.38 -12.78
CA LYS A 60 -0.60 20.77 -13.08
C LYS A 60 -0.80 21.52 -11.78
N LEU A 61 -0.66 22.84 -11.81
CA LEU A 61 -1.06 23.68 -10.68
C LEU A 61 -2.56 23.50 -10.39
N GLY A 62 -2.87 23.22 -9.13
CA GLY A 62 -4.22 23.19 -8.58
C GLY A 62 -4.64 24.56 -8.05
N ASP A 63 -5.50 24.55 -7.04
CA ASP A 63 -5.87 25.78 -6.35
C ASP A 63 -4.70 26.24 -5.48
N GLY A 64 -4.13 27.41 -5.77
CA GLY A 64 -2.93 27.92 -5.11
C GLY A 64 -1.62 27.35 -5.67
N GLN A 65 -0.72 26.93 -4.78
CA GLN A 65 0.62 26.43 -5.14
C GLN A 65 0.72 24.89 -5.13
N SER A 66 -0.40 24.20 -4.88
CA SER A 66 -0.43 22.73 -4.87
C SER A 66 -0.38 22.17 -6.29
N LEU A 67 0.19 20.98 -6.44
CA LEU A 67 0.15 20.21 -7.67
C LEU A 67 -1.04 19.24 -7.63
N LYS A 68 -1.67 19.02 -8.79
CA LYS A 68 -2.70 18.00 -8.99
C LYS A 68 -2.48 17.24 -10.29
N ASN A 69 -2.75 15.95 -10.30
CA ASN A 69 -2.80 15.13 -11.51
C ASN A 69 -4.25 14.70 -11.72
N MET A 70 -4.84 15.03 -12.87
CA MET A 70 -6.25 14.75 -13.16
C MET A 70 -6.53 13.31 -13.60
N VAL A 71 -5.47 12.52 -13.82
CA VAL A 71 -5.56 11.13 -14.30
C VAL A 71 -5.36 10.14 -13.14
N GLU A 72 -4.70 10.58 -12.06
CA GLU A 72 -4.69 9.87 -10.78
C GLU A 72 -6.06 10.01 -10.11
#